data_AF-A0A1L5F4D4-F1
#
_entry.id   AF-A0A1L5F4D4-F1
#
_cell.length_a   1.000
_cell.length_b   1.000
_cell.length_c   1.000
_cell.angle_alpha   90.00
_cell.angle_beta   90.00
_cell.angle_gamma   90.00
#
_symmetry.space_group_name_H-M   'P 1'
#
loop_
_entity.id
_entity.type
_entity.pdbx_description
1 polymer ?
#
loop_
_entity_poly.entity_id
_entity_poly.type
_entity_poly.pdbx_seq_one_letter_code
_entity_poly.pdbx_strand_id
1 'polypeptide(L)'
;MKLSGFMQDRQLEFFVNDRGVEESRIVEPVLQEKIKFHPISKKLLEEFKSIKINEEDNYEEVTYKLIDILTDVDKDISFEDFQEILAYPPNDQFITFVDEINKSFINLVKRFNKFKENIDNTNKELTESISKLPEELKEKIEEGKLSNEERLTKLEEQYIAEENGDKKRDLLKQMAKLQLLIENKNNN
;
A
#
# COMPACT_ATOMS: atom_id res chain seq x y z
N MET A 1 -13.85 18.89 1.73
CA MET A 1 -13.55 19.89 0.69
C MET A 1 -13.72 19.26 -0.67
N LYS A 2 -14.15 20.02 -1.68
CA LYS A 2 -14.32 19.56 -3.06
C LYS A 2 -13.17 20.04 -3.95
N LEU A 3 -12.77 19.24 -4.94
CA LEU A 3 -11.69 19.59 -5.86
C LEU A 3 -12.07 20.77 -6.76
N SER A 4 -13.35 20.89 -7.15
CA SER A 4 -13.89 22.08 -7.83
C SER A 4 -13.76 23.37 -7.02
N GLY A 5 -13.58 23.27 -5.70
CA GLY A 5 -13.36 24.44 -4.84
C GLY A 5 -12.13 25.25 -5.21
N PHE A 6 -11.13 24.62 -5.86
CA PHE A 6 -9.94 25.30 -6.36
C PHE A 6 -10.19 26.09 -7.64
N MET A 7 -11.31 25.92 -8.34
CA MET A 7 -11.61 26.60 -9.61
C MET A 7 -12.25 27.99 -9.42
N GLN A 8 -12.07 28.61 -8.25
CA GLN A 8 -12.61 29.96 -8.00
C GLN A 8 -11.83 31.02 -8.77
N ASP A 9 -12.57 31.95 -9.37
CA ASP A 9 -12.00 33.07 -10.10
C ASP A 9 -11.24 34.04 -9.18
N ARG A 10 -10.15 34.60 -9.71
CA ARG A 10 -9.45 35.73 -9.08
C ARG A 10 -10.31 36.99 -9.17
N GLN A 11 -10.21 37.85 -8.15
CA GLN A 11 -11.00 39.08 -8.09
C GLN A 11 -10.10 40.31 -8.25
N LEU A 12 -10.58 41.32 -8.97
CA LEU A 12 -9.94 42.63 -9.00
C LEU A 12 -10.52 43.50 -7.88
N GLU A 13 -9.72 43.78 -6.87
CA GLU A 13 -10.10 44.65 -5.75
C GLU A 13 -9.58 46.06 -5.99
N PHE A 14 -10.47 47.04 -5.87
CA PHE A 14 -10.15 48.46 -5.85
C PHE A 14 -10.16 48.96 -4.41
N PHE A 15 -9.11 49.66 -3.99
CA PHE A 15 -8.97 50.16 -2.63
C PHE A 15 -8.28 51.51 -2.60
N VAL A 16 -8.43 52.24 -1.50
CA VAL A 16 -7.71 53.49 -1.26
C VAL A 16 -6.59 53.19 -0.28
N ASN A 17 -5.34 53.48 -0.68
CA ASN A 17 -4.19 53.26 0.19
C ASN A 17 -4.13 54.30 1.33
N ASP A 18 -3.20 54.13 2.27
CA ASP A 18 -3.04 55.02 3.44
C ASP A 18 -2.72 56.48 3.07
N ARG A 19 -2.39 56.75 1.80
CA ARG A 19 -2.09 58.09 1.26
C ARG A 19 -3.30 58.71 0.54
N GLY A 20 -4.46 58.06 0.55
CA GLY A 20 -5.66 58.53 -0.14
C GLY A 20 -5.65 58.31 -1.65
N VAL A 21 -4.76 57.47 -2.17
CA VAL A 21 -4.65 57.17 -3.61
C VAL A 21 -5.41 55.89 -3.94
N GLU A 22 -6.24 55.93 -4.98
CA GLU A 22 -6.89 54.74 -5.52
C GLU A 22 -5.87 53.80 -6.15
N GLU A 23 -5.87 52.55 -5.70
CA GLU A 23 -5.05 51.46 -6.22
C GLU A 23 -5.93 50.24 -6.50
N SER A 24 -5.38 49.29 -7.26
CA SER A 24 -6.03 48.02 -7.56
C SER A 24 -5.07 46.87 -7.38
N ARG A 25 -5.56 45.73 -6.90
CA ARG A 25 -4.80 44.48 -6.83
C ARG A 25 -5.64 43.29 -7.24
N ILE A 26 -4.99 42.27 -7.79
CA ILE A 26 -5.60 40.96 -8.02
C ILE A 26 -5.57 40.21 -6.68
N VAL A 27 -6.72 39.70 -6.25
CA VAL A 27 -6.90 38.93 -5.03
C VAL A 27 -7.14 37.48 -5.43
N GLU A 28 -6.26 36.60 -4.95
CA GLU A 28 -6.41 35.15 -5.09
C GLU A 28 -7.58 34.65 -4.24
N PRO A 29 -8.32 33.63 -4.71
CA PRO A 29 -9.36 32.99 -3.90
C PRO A 29 -8.75 32.38 -2.63
N VAL A 30 -9.44 32.55 -1.49
CA VAL A 30 -9.02 31.99 -0.21
C VAL A 30 -9.97 30.87 0.18
N LEU A 31 -9.52 29.63 0.00
CA LEU A 31 -10.18 28.46 0.55
C LEU A 31 -10.04 28.45 2.08
N GLN A 32 -11.15 28.67 2.79
CA GLN A 32 -11.19 28.65 4.25
C GLN A 32 -11.26 27.23 4.84
N GLU A 33 -11.39 26.21 4.00
CA GLU A 33 -11.48 24.81 4.42
C GLU A 33 -10.09 24.19 4.68
N LYS A 34 -10.04 23.22 5.60
CA LYS A 34 -8.82 22.45 5.87
C LYS A 34 -8.90 21.11 5.13
N ILE A 35 -7.83 20.76 4.43
CA ILE A 35 -7.66 19.44 3.82
C ILE A 35 -7.00 18.52 4.83
N LYS A 36 -7.56 17.32 5.04
CA LYS A 36 -6.97 16.32 5.92
C LYS A 36 -6.19 15.32 5.09
N PHE A 37 -4.92 15.18 5.40
CA PHE A 37 -4.11 14.10 4.89
C PHE A 37 -4.31 12.86 5.76
N HIS A 38 -4.56 11.72 5.11
CA HIS A 38 -4.69 10.44 5.80
C HIS A 38 -3.36 10.01 6.43
N PRO A 39 -3.38 9.48 7.67
CA PRO A 39 -2.17 9.06 8.34
C PRO A 39 -1.56 7.85 7.61
N ILE A 40 -0.24 7.89 7.45
CA ILE A 40 0.52 6.76 6.89
C ILE A 40 0.33 5.55 7.81
N SER A 41 -0.43 4.56 7.34
CA SER A 41 -0.83 3.37 8.09
C SER A 41 -0.68 2.11 7.22
N LYS A 42 -0.70 0.92 7.84
CA LYS A 42 -0.68 -0.35 7.11
C LYS A 42 -1.84 -0.45 6.10
N LYS A 43 -3.02 0.03 6.49
CA LYS A 43 -4.21 0.07 5.64
C LYS A 43 -3.99 0.94 4.39
N LEU A 44 -3.44 2.14 4.57
CA LEU A 44 -3.13 3.05 3.46
C LEU A 44 -2.03 2.48 2.53
N LEU A 45 -1.07 1.72 3.08
CA LEU A 45 -0.07 1.00 2.28
C LEU A 45 -0.67 -0.16 1.48
N GLU A 46 -1.68 -0.86 2.03
CA GLU A 46 -2.40 -1.93 1.33
C GLU A 46 -3.30 -1.36 0.21
N GLU A 47 -4.00 -0.26 0.48
CA GLU A 47 -4.76 0.50 -0.52
C GLU A 47 -3.83 0.99 -1.64
N PHE A 48 -2.66 1.53 -1.28
CA PHE A 48 -1.65 1.93 -2.27
C PHE A 48 -1.18 0.76 -3.15
N LYS A 49 -0.94 -0.44 -2.58
CA LYS A 49 -0.56 -1.64 -3.35
C LYS A 49 -1.66 -2.12 -4.29
N SER A 50 -2.92 -1.88 -3.95
CA SER A 50 -4.06 -2.31 -4.77
C SER A 50 -4.19 -1.49 -6.05
N ILE A 51 -3.55 -0.34 -6.10
CA ILE A 51 -3.58 0.55 -7.26
C ILE A 51 -2.49 0.09 -8.23
N LYS A 52 -2.94 -0.33 -9.41
CA LYS A 52 -2.06 -0.51 -10.56
C LYS A 52 -1.68 0.87 -11.06
N ILE A 53 -0.54 1.36 -10.59
CA ILE A 53 0.21 2.41 -11.28
C ILE A 53 1.01 1.68 -12.35
N ASN A 54 0.56 1.73 -13.60
CA ASN A 54 1.31 1.13 -14.70
C ASN A 54 2.46 2.06 -15.10
N GLU A 55 3.50 1.54 -15.75
CA GLU A 55 4.56 2.37 -16.32
C GLU A 55 4.04 3.36 -17.39
N GLU A 56 2.85 3.08 -17.94
CA GLU A 56 2.16 3.90 -18.93
C GLU A 56 1.29 5.00 -18.32
N ASP A 57 0.99 4.94 -17.02
CA ASP A 57 0.17 5.95 -16.35
C ASP A 57 0.93 7.29 -16.36
N ASN A 58 0.30 8.33 -16.89
CA ASN A 58 0.89 9.67 -16.91
C ASN A 58 0.83 10.32 -15.52
N TYR A 59 1.61 11.39 -15.33
CA TYR A 59 1.72 12.08 -14.06
C TYR A 59 0.36 12.60 -13.56
N GLU A 60 -0.50 13.04 -14.47
CA GLU A 60 -1.85 13.50 -14.21
C GLU A 60 -2.71 12.39 -13.58
N GLU A 61 -2.71 11.20 -14.19
CA GLU A 61 -3.51 10.05 -13.74
C GLU A 61 -3.05 9.57 -12.35
N VAL A 62 -1.73 9.51 -12.14
CA VAL A 62 -1.16 9.15 -10.84
C VAL A 62 -1.59 10.17 -9.78
N THR A 63 -1.44 11.47 -10.06
CA THR A 63 -1.81 12.53 -9.12
C THR A 63 -3.30 12.47 -8.79
N TYR A 64 -4.16 12.27 -9.80
CA TYR A 64 -5.61 12.19 -9.62
C TYR A 64 -6.03 10.97 -8.79
N LYS A 65 -5.38 9.81 -8.95
CA LYS A 65 -5.58 8.63 -8.10
C LYS A 65 -5.10 8.87 -6.66
N LEU A 66 -3.96 9.55 -6.49
CA LEU A 66 -3.37 9.82 -5.17
C LEU A 66 -4.24 10.71 -4.28
N ILE A 67 -5.03 11.62 -4.85
CA ILE A 67 -5.94 12.50 -4.08
C ILE A 67 -6.88 11.69 -3.18
N ASP A 68 -7.52 10.64 -3.71
CA ASP A 68 -8.47 9.80 -2.93
C ASP A 68 -7.80 9.01 -1.82
N ILE A 69 -6.55 8.59 -2.03
CA ILE A 69 -5.81 7.75 -1.09
C ILE A 69 -5.25 8.60 0.05
N LEU A 70 -4.73 9.78 -0.31
CA LEU A 70 -3.93 10.59 0.59
C LEU A 70 -4.77 11.61 1.33
N THR A 71 -5.97 11.95 0.85
CA THR A 71 -6.75 13.08 1.39
C THR A 71 -8.24 12.80 1.47
N ASP A 72 -8.94 13.63 2.27
CA ASP A 72 -10.40 13.66 2.34
C ASP A 72 -11.06 14.61 1.31
N VAL A 73 -10.33 14.97 0.24
CA VAL A 73 -10.86 15.82 -0.83
C VAL A 73 -11.79 14.99 -1.72
N ASP A 74 -13.00 15.50 -1.91
CA ASP A 74 -13.99 14.93 -2.82
C ASP A 74 -13.65 15.32 -4.27
N LYS A 75 -13.31 14.33 -5.10
CA LYS A 75 -13.03 14.52 -6.53
C LYS A 75 -14.34 14.64 -7.30
N ASP A 76 -14.93 15.84 -7.24
CA ASP A 76 -16.21 16.16 -7.87
C ASP A 76 -16.10 16.70 -9.30
N ILE A 77 -14.91 16.63 -9.90
CA ILE A 77 -14.62 17.00 -11.29
C ILE A 77 -14.12 15.78 -12.06
N SER A 78 -14.27 15.77 -13.39
CA SER A 78 -13.78 14.67 -14.23
C SER A 78 -12.26 14.60 -14.28
N PHE A 79 -11.71 13.50 -14.79
CA PHE A 79 -10.26 13.40 -15.01
C PHE A 79 -9.81 14.39 -16.08
N GLU A 80 -10.59 14.56 -17.14
CA GLU A 80 -10.34 15.54 -18.20
C GLU A 80 -10.26 16.97 -17.63
N ASP A 81 -11.22 17.37 -16.80
CA ASP A 81 -11.20 18.68 -16.13
C ASP A 81 -9.98 18.81 -15.20
N PHE A 82 -9.59 17.72 -14.52
CA PHE A 82 -8.41 17.69 -13.69
C PHE A 82 -7.12 17.90 -14.50
N GLN A 83 -7.00 17.28 -15.68
CA GLN A 83 -5.86 17.48 -16.56
C GLN A 83 -5.74 18.94 -16.99
N GLU A 84 -6.86 19.58 -17.32
CA GLU A 84 -6.88 21.00 -17.69
C GLU A 84 -6.40 21.90 -16.55
N ILE A 85 -6.90 21.72 -15.33
CA ILE A 85 -6.45 22.53 -14.18
C ILE A 85 -5.03 22.20 -13.74
N LEU A 86 -4.52 20.98 -13.99
CA LEU A 86 -3.13 20.64 -13.70
C LEU A 86 -2.17 21.31 -14.69
N ALA A 87 -2.54 21.35 -15.97
CA ALA A 87 -1.79 22.04 -17.01
C ALA A 87 -1.86 23.57 -16.86
N TYR A 88 -3.01 24.08 -16.42
CA TYR A 88 -3.28 25.51 -16.21
C TYR A 88 -3.85 25.77 -14.81
N PRO A 89 -2.99 25.81 -13.78
CA PRO A 89 -3.42 25.99 -12.40
C PRO A 89 -4.26 27.26 -12.18
N PRO A 90 -5.45 27.16 -11.57
CA PRO A 90 -6.34 28.31 -11.39
C PRO A 90 -5.78 29.34 -10.38
N ASN A 91 -5.11 28.86 -9.33
CA ASN A 91 -4.53 29.67 -8.26
C ASN A 91 -3.36 28.95 -7.57
N ASP A 92 -2.64 29.70 -6.75
CA ASP A 92 -1.48 29.21 -5.99
C ASP A 92 -1.85 28.16 -4.93
N GLN A 93 -3.11 28.17 -4.44
CA GLN A 93 -3.58 27.19 -3.47
C GLN A 93 -3.67 25.79 -4.10
N PHE A 94 -4.12 25.70 -5.35
CA PHE A 94 -4.16 24.43 -6.09
C PHE A 94 -2.75 23.89 -6.34
N ILE A 95 -1.81 24.75 -6.75
CA ILE A 95 -0.40 24.37 -6.93
C ILE A 95 0.16 23.82 -5.62
N THR A 96 -0.06 24.53 -4.52
CA THR A 96 0.38 24.10 -3.19
C THR A 96 -0.24 22.76 -2.80
N PHE A 97 -1.52 22.56 -3.08
CA PHE A 97 -2.22 21.30 -2.81
C PHE A 97 -1.58 20.13 -3.55
N VAL A 98 -1.33 20.26 -4.85
CA VAL A 98 -0.65 19.24 -5.67
C VAL A 98 0.77 18.97 -5.17
N ASP A 99 1.51 20.00 -4.79
CA ASP A 99 2.85 19.85 -4.21
C ASP A 99 2.83 19.04 -2.90
N GLU A 100 1.84 19.26 -2.05
CA GLU A 100 1.68 18.49 -0.81
C GLU A 100 1.23 17.03 -1.07
N ILE A 101 0.41 16.77 -2.10
CA ILE A 101 0.13 15.42 -2.59
C ILE A 101 1.43 14.71 -2.97
N ASN A 102 2.28 15.36 -3.79
CA ASN A 102 3.55 14.80 -4.23
C ASN A 102 4.53 14.54 -3.08
N LYS A 103 4.67 15.49 -2.15
CA LYS A 103 5.51 15.32 -0.96
C LYS A 103 5.03 14.16 -0.09
N SER A 104 3.72 14.06 0.12
CA SER A 104 3.11 12.98 0.89
C SER A 104 3.37 11.63 0.23
N PHE A 105 3.22 11.55 -1.10
CA PHE A 105 3.52 10.36 -1.89
C PHE A 105 4.99 9.94 -1.79
N ILE A 106 5.94 10.87 -1.99
CA ILE A 106 7.38 10.59 -1.85
C ILE A 106 7.71 10.06 -0.44
N ASN A 107 7.10 10.65 0.59
CA ASN A 107 7.27 10.21 1.97
C ASN A 107 6.70 8.81 2.20
N LEU A 108 5.56 8.48 1.59
CA LEU A 108 4.97 7.14 1.63
C LEU A 108 5.90 6.11 1.00
N VAL A 109 6.42 6.37 -0.20
CA VAL A 109 7.36 5.50 -0.91
C VAL A 109 8.64 5.29 -0.12
N LYS A 110 9.23 6.36 0.45
CA LYS A 110 10.44 6.26 1.29
C LYS A 110 10.20 5.37 2.51
N ARG A 111 9.06 5.53 3.19
CA ARG A 111 8.71 4.70 4.36
C ARG A 111 8.44 3.24 3.97
N PHE A 112 7.79 3.03 2.82
CA PHE A 112 7.56 1.70 2.28
C PHE A 112 8.87 0.97 1.97
N ASN A 113 9.80 1.63 1.30
CA ASN A 113 11.12 1.06 0.99
C ASN A 113 11.89 0.72 2.27
N LYS A 114 11.90 1.63 3.26
CA LYS A 114 12.52 1.37 4.57
C LYS A 114 11.88 0.16 5.29
N PHE A 115 10.56 0.01 5.20
CA PHE A 115 9.86 -1.14 5.78
C PHE A 115 10.23 -2.44 5.06
N LYS A 116 10.32 -2.42 3.73
CA LYS A 116 10.75 -3.58 2.93
C LYS A 116 12.21 -3.96 3.24
N GLU A 117 13.12 -2.99 3.29
CA GLU A 117 14.51 -3.21 3.69
C GLU A 117 14.63 -3.83 5.08
N ASN A 118 13.84 -3.34 6.06
CA ASN A 118 13.81 -3.93 7.39
C ASN A 118 13.34 -5.39 7.37
N ILE A 119 12.30 -5.72 6.61
CA ILE A 119 11.83 -7.11 6.44
C ILE A 119 12.90 -7.97 5.79
N ASP A 120 13.52 -7.48 4.72
CA ASP A 120 14.54 -8.24 3.99
C ASP A 120 15.78 -8.49 4.86
N ASN A 121 16.17 -7.51 5.69
CA ASN A 121 17.24 -7.65 6.66
C ASN A 121 16.86 -8.66 7.76
N THR A 122 15.68 -8.56 8.35
CA THR A 122 15.20 -9.53 9.34
C THR A 122 15.10 -10.94 8.75
N ASN A 123 14.66 -11.09 7.50
CA ASN A 123 14.61 -12.37 6.81
C ASN A 123 16.00 -12.95 6.56
N LYS A 124 16.98 -12.12 6.19
CA LYS A 124 18.39 -12.53 6.05
C LYS A 124 18.97 -12.96 7.40
N GLU A 125 18.76 -12.18 8.46
CA GLU A 125 19.18 -12.55 9.83
C GLU A 125 18.52 -13.85 10.30
N LEU A 126 17.24 -14.06 10.00
CA LEU A 126 16.54 -15.32 10.28
C LEU A 126 17.15 -16.48 9.49
N THR A 127 17.42 -16.28 8.20
CA THR A 127 17.99 -17.31 7.32
C THR A 127 19.40 -17.68 7.76
N GLU A 128 20.23 -16.70 8.12
CA GLU A 128 21.56 -16.93 8.70
C GLU A 128 21.51 -17.58 10.08
N SER A 129 20.49 -17.28 10.88
CA SER A 129 20.30 -17.92 12.18
C SER A 129 19.87 -19.39 12.01
N ILE A 130 18.97 -19.66 11.07
CA ILE A 130 18.53 -21.02 10.72
C ILE A 130 19.69 -21.82 10.11
N SER A 131 20.53 -21.21 9.27
CA SER A 131 21.67 -21.92 8.66
C SER A 131 22.76 -22.32 9.66
N LYS A 132 22.82 -21.65 10.82
CA LYS A 132 23.70 -21.96 11.95
C LYS A 132 23.13 -22.99 12.93
N LEU A 133 21.87 -23.42 12.77
CA LEU A 133 21.29 -24.46 13.61
C LEU A 133 21.87 -25.86 13.27
N PRO A 134 21.88 -26.80 14.23
CA PRO A 134 22.11 -28.21 13.95
C PRO A 134 21.14 -28.75 12.88
N GLU A 135 21.58 -29.67 12.01
CA GLU A 135 20.75 -30.16 10.90
C GLU A 135 19.42 -30.78 11.33
N GLU A 136 19.39 -31.49 12.46
CA GLU A 136 18.16 -32.06 13.03
C GLU A 136 17.09 -30.99 13.36
N LEU A 137 17.50 -29.74 13.60
CA LEU A 137 16.59 -28.63 13.85
C LEU A 137 16.21 -27.89 12.56
N LYS A 138 17.07 -27.89 11.53
CA LYS A 138 16.74 -27.34 10.22
C LYS A 138 15.70 -28.19 9.51
N GLU A 139 15.86 -29.51 9.52
CA GLU A 139 14.86 -30.45 8.96
C GLU A 139 13.48 -30.24 9.61
N LYS A 140 13.41 -30.11 10.93
CA LYS A 140 12.15 -29.83 11.64
C LYS A 140 11.53 -28.49 11.28
N ILE A 141 12.34 -27.46 10.98
CA ILE A 141 11.85 -26.14 10.56
C ILE A 141 11.32 -26.19 9.12
N GLU A 142 11.99 -26.91 8.22
CA GLU A 142 11.51 -27.12 6.86
C GLU A 142 10.24 -27.97 6.82
N GLU A 143 10.17 -29.04 7.61
CA GLU A 143 8.94 -29.81 7.83
C GLU A 143 7.83 -28.92 8.39
N GLY A 144 8.17 -27.97 9.27
CA GLY A 144 7.31 -26.93 9.83
C GLY A 144 6.66 -26.00 8.79
N LYS A 145 7.31 -25.78 7.64
CA LYS A 145 6.86 -24.88 6.56
C LYS A 145 5.98 -25.55 5.50
N LEU A 146 6.02 -26.87 5.39
CA LEU A 146 5.22 -27.61 4.42
C LEU A 146 3.72 -27.48 4.72
N SER A 147 2.91 -27.39 3.67
CA SER A 147 1.45 -27.47 3.80
C SER A 147 1.05 -28.85 4.35
N ASN A 148 -0.15 -28.95 4.92
CA ASN A 148 -0.67 -30.25 5.37
C ASN A 148 -0.77 -31.25 4.20
N GLU A 149 -1.04 -30.79 2.97
CA GLU A 149 -1.08 -31.65 1.78
C GLU A 149 0.33 -32.11 1.40
N GLU A 150 1.33 -31.23 1.43
CA GLU A 150 2.73 -31.60 1.11
C GLU A 150 3.33 -32.56 2.14
N ARG A 151 2.95 -32.40 3.41
CA ARG A 151 3.30 -33.35 4.48
C ARG A 151 2.64 -34.72 4.28
N LEU A 152 1.42 -34.76 3.74
CA LEU A 152 0.73 -36.01 3.42
C LEU A 152 1.47 -36.77 2.32
N THR A 153 1.84 -36.08 1.24
CA THR A 153 2.58 -36.67 0.11
C THR A 153 3.93 -37.25 0.56
N LYS A 154 4.68 -36.54 1.41
CA LYS A 154 5.94 -37.08 1.97
C LYS A 154 5.72 -38.33 2.84
N LEU A 155 4.65 -38.37 3.62
CA LEU A 155 4.29 -39.56 4.43
C LEU A 155 3.87 -40.74 3.54
N GLU A 156 3.19 -40.49 2.42
CA GLU A 156 2.85 -41.50 1.42
C GLU A 156 4.10 -42.10 0.76
N GLU A 157 5.05 -41.26 0.36
CA GLU A 157 6.34 -41.70 -0.19
C GLU A 157 7.14 -42.54 0.81
N GLN A 158 7.21 -42.11 2.07
CA GLN A 158 7.84 -42.88 3.15
C GLN A 158 7.12 -44.21 3.41
N TYR A 159 5.79 -44.24 3.35
CA TYR A 159 5.00 -45.46 3.52
C TYR A 159 5.24 -46.48 2.40
N ILE A 160 5.40 -45.99 1.16
CA ILE A 160 5.71 -46.83 0.00
C ILE A 160 7.13 -47.42 0.12
N ALA A 161 8.10 -46.62 0.57
CA ALA A 161 9.51 -47.01 0.65
C ALA A 161 9.87 -47.83 1.91
N GLU A 162 9.07 -47.79 2.97
CA GLU A 162 9.33 -48.55 4.20
C GLU A 162 9.05 -50.06 4.00
N GLU A 163 9.81 -50.93 4.66
CA GLU A 163 9.62 -52.39 4.59
C GLU A 163 9.20 -52.97 5.96
N ASN A 164 9.44 -52.23 7.04
CA ASN A 164 9.06 -52.63 8.39
C ASN A 164 7.56 -52.43 8.65
N GLY A 165 6.86 -53.52 8.98
CA GLY A 165 5.40 -53.52 9.21
C GLY A 165 4.92 -52.64 10.37
N ASP A 166 5.71 -52.53 11.45
CA ASP A 166 5.34 -51.69 12.60
C ASP A 166 5.48 -50.21 12.26
N LYS A 167 6.53 -49.83 11.52
CA LYS A 167 6.72 -48.47 11.03
C LYS A 167 5.67 -48.06 10.00
N LYS A 168 5.29 -48.96 9.08
CA LYS A 168 4.16 -48.74 8.16
C LYS A 168 2.86 -48.44 8.89
N ARG A 169 2.59 -49.17 9.98
CA ARG A 169 1.39 -48.96 10.79
C ARG A 169 1.40 -47.62 11.50
N ASP A 170 2.58 -47.14 11.91
CA ASP A 170 2.71 -45.81 12.51
C ASP A 170 2.53 -44.69 11.47
N LEU A 171 3.15 -44.82 10.29
CA LEU A 171 2.97 -43.90 9.17
C LEU A 171 1.50 -43.78 8.76
N LEU A 172 0.75 -44.89 8.69
CA LEU A 172 -0.70 -44.87 8.42
C LEU A 172 -1.50 -44.08 9.46
N LYS A 173 -1.14 -44.18 10.75
CA LYS A 173 -1.80 -43.40 11.81
C LYS A 173 -1.50 -41.91 11.68
N GLN A 174 -0.28 -41.56 11.29
CA GLN A 174 0.12 -40.18 11.07
C GLN A 174 -0.60 -39.59 9.86
N MET A 175 -0.67 -40.33 8.74
CA MET A 175 -1.44 -39.95 7.55
C MET A 175 -2.92 -39.74 7.85
N ALA A 176 -3.57 -40.67 8.57
CA ALA A 176 -4.99 -40.56 8.91
C ALA A 176 -5.30 -39.32 9.77
N LYS A 177 -4.43 -38.97 10.72
CA LYS A 177 -4.57 -37.73 11.50
C LYS A 177 -4.42 -36.49 10.62
N LEU A 178 -3.49 -36.52 9.68
CA LEU A 178 -3.23 -35.40 8.78
C LEU A 178 -4.40 -35.20 7.80
N GLN A 179 -4.96 -36.29 7.28
CA GLN A 179 -6.15 -36.28 6.42
C GLN A 179 -7.34 -35.59 7.10
N LEU A 180 -7.61 -35.96 8.36
CA LEU A 180 -8.67 -35.36 9.17
C LEU A 180 -8.44 -33.85 9.38
N LEU A 181 -7.19 -33.40 9.53
CA LEU A 181 -6.87 -31.98 9.65
C LEU A 181 -7.11 -31.22 8.34
N ILE A 182 -6.88 -31.84 7.18
CA ILE A 182 -7.15 -31.25 5.86
C ILE A 182 -8.66 -31.16 5.62
N GLU A 183 -9.39 -32.26 5.87
CA GLU A 183 -10.85 -32.32 5.68
C GLU A 183 -11.60 -31.33 6.59
N ASN A 184 -11.18 -31.18 7.85
CA ASN A 184 -11.78 -30.22 8.76
C ASN A 184 -11.49 -28.75 8.40
N LYS A 185 -10.42 -28.49 7.64
CA LYS A 185 -10.06 -27.15 7.15
C LYS A 185 -10.86 -26.74 5.91
N ASN A 186 -11.36 -27.72 5.14
CA ASN A 186 -12.18 -27.50 3.93
C ASN A 186 -13.70 -27.42 4.22
N ASN A 187 -14.12 -27.74 5.44
CA ASN A 187 -15.53 -27.73 5.88
C ASN A 187 -15.89 -26.51 6.76
N ASN A 188 -15.01 -25.52 6.88
CA ASN A 188 -15.22 -24.20 7.52
C ASN A 188 -14.91 -23.09 6.52
#